data_AF-A0A644WB70-F1
#
_entry.id   AF-A0A644WB70-F1
#
_cell.length_a   1.000
_cell.length_b   1.000
_cell.length_c   1.000
_cell.angle_alpha   90.00
_cell.angle_beta   90.00
_cell.angle_gamma   90.00
#
_symmetry.space_group_name_H-M   'P 1'
#
loop_
_entity.id
_entity.type
_entity.pdbx_description
1 polymer ?
#
loop_
_entity_poly.entity_id
_entity_poly.type
_entity_poly.pdbx_seq_one_letter_code
_entity_poly.pdbx_strand_id
1 'polypeptide(L)'
;MGKGDIKTKKGKIFNKSYGKSRPRKKRRKAVEYKQLDYSIEDIYSHVGIYDKVVCINFKRESDAYKKYGSYIIGVFVYTQREREALDKKIKNKQKSFGVIKVEYIGNELSQQLVDELRNEGVNSTEISSIYCTRDKKTNTFHSQVTRVVNPINIQMDKEPNGGDYDWIYGFNKSLISQGIGFSPEEYDFYLALKLFYEPDSLSKEENEYILNDGILKESIEYKHLRIKYYKKNIDKKGFERYITLEHKRKKHLHGVFNHFLIQSGSSIKKILSTNPDQAAVIFDKIVQFQETRLNSDGKIPIYLNLDRYLHVYMRHVKEMKINDQFKNKDNFQWVEDNISFVMGSIINRINDEIQAHFETNPNTRFSKYGEESLYFEGDYYTIHIEPNGCISTFHKNSKV
;
A
#
# COMPACT_ATOMS: atom_id res chain seq x y z
N MET A 1 -88.42 -35.06 14.44
CA MET A 1 -88.85 -33.65 14.62
C MET A 1 -88.39 -32.86 13.39
N GLY A 2 -89.27 -32.05 12.79
CA GLY A 2 -89.03 -31.15 11.64
C GLY A 2 -89.12 -31.82 10.27
N LYS A 3 -90.27 -31.84 9.55
CA LYS A 3 -90.86 -30.77 8.67
C LYS A 3 -89.83 -30.29 7.63
N GLY A 4 -89.83 -30.78 6.38
CA GLY A 4 -90.73 -30.41 5.26
C GLY A 4 -89.93 -29.54 4.26
N ASP A 5 -90.09 -29.49 2.93
CA ASP A 5 -91.03 -30.11 2.00
C ASP A 5 -90.59 -29.81 0.53
N ILE A 6 -90.95 -30.72 -0.38
CA ILE A 6 -91.55 -30.51 -1.72
C ILE A 6 -90.72 -29.95 -2.93
N LYS A 7 -90.33 -30.92 -3.77
CA LYS A 7 -90.53 -31.11 -5.24
C LYS A 7 -90.79 -29.93 -6.20
N THR A 8 -90.17 -30.03 -7.38
CA THR A 8 -90.83 -29.96 -8.72
C THR A 8 -90.21 -31.06 -9.61
N LYS A 9 -90.90 -32.12 -10.08
CA LYS A 9 -91.93 -32.26 -11.14
C LYS A 9 -91.57 -31.60 -12.48
N LYS A 10 -90.89 -32.35 -13.38
CA LYS A 10 -91.28 -32.67 -14.78
C LYS A 10 -90.04 -33.05 -15.59
N GLY A 11 -90.13 -34.17 -16.31
CA GLY A 11 -89.02 -34.78 -17.04
C GLY A 11 -88.55 -34.00 -18.26
N LYS A 12 -87.28 -34.23 -18.61
CA LYS A 12 -86.75 -34.50 -19.95
C LYS A 12 -85.24 -34.78 -19.85
N ILE A 13 -84.81 -35.83 -20.55
CA ILE A 13 -83.44 -36.32 -20.67
C ILE A 13 -82.57 -35.28 -21.40
N PHE A 14 -81.31 -35.08 -20.99
CA PHE A 14 -80.29 -34.56 -21.90
C PHE A 14 -78.89 -35.11 -21.55
N ASN A 15 -78.49 -36.17 -22.27
CA ASN A 15 -77.09 -36.55 -22.41
C ASN A 15 -76.41 -35.48 -23.27
N LYS A 16 -75.61 -34.61 -22.65
CA LYS A 16 -74.69 -33.72 -23.36
C LYS A 16 -73.27 -34.03 -22.92
N SER A 17 -72.53 -34.62 -23.86
CA SER A 17 -71.08 -34.75 -23.84
C SER A 17 -70.43 -33.42 -23.49
N TYR A 18 -69.70 -33.38 -22.37
CA TYR A 18 -68.84 -32.25 -22.05
C TYR A 18 -67.55 -32.34 -22.86
N GLY A 19 -67.64 -32.07 -24.16
CA GLY A 19 -66.54 -31.54 -24.93
C GLY A 19 -66.25 -30.12 -24.46
N LYS A 20 -65.49 -29.97 -23.38
CA LYS A 20 -64.93 -28.66 -23.00
C LYS A 20 -63.66 -28.43 -23.82
N SER A 21 -63.82 -27.66 -24.89
CA SER A 21 -62.73 -26.95 -25.54
C SER A 21 -61.93 -26.18 -24.48
N ARG A 22 -60.74 -26.69 -24.12
CA ARG A 22 -59.76 -25.90 -23.37
C ARG A 22 -59.40 -24.69 -24.23
N PRO A 23 -59.51 -23.45 -23.73
CA PRO A 23 -58.99 -22.30 -24.45
C PRO A 23 -57.48 -22.50 -24.57
N ARG A 24 -56.97 -22.63 -25.80
CA ARG A 24 -55.53 -22.54 -26.08
C ARG A 24 -55.07 -21.18 -25.57
N LYS A 25 -54.43 -21.15 -24.40
CA LYS A 25 -53.64 -19.99 -23.96
C LYS A 25 -52.70 -19.67 -25.11
N LYS A 26 -52.86 -18.50 -25.74
CA LYS A 26 -51.85 -17.95 -26.65
C LYS A 26 -50.51 -18.08 -25.92
N ARG A 27 -49.57 -18.84 -26.51
CA ARG A 27 -48.17 -18.83 -26.08
C ARG A 27 -47.76 -17.37 -26.01
N ARG A 28 -47.55 -16.84 -24.80
CA ARG A 28 -46.86 -15.56 -24.64
C ARG A 28 -45.53 -15.74 -25.38
N LYS A 29 -45.28 -14.94 -26.41
CA LYS A 29 -43.95 -14.85 -27.01
C LYS A 29 -42.98 -14.67 -25.86
N ALA A 30 -41.93 -15.49 -25.80
CA ALA A 30 -40.83 -15.25 -24.89
C ALA A 30 -40.36 -13.83 -25.16
N VAL A 31 -40.52 -12.95 -24.18
CA VAL A 31 -39.85 -11.66 -24.21
C VAL A 31 -38.39 -12.03 -24.02
N GLU A 32 -37.60 -11.93 -25.08
CA GLU A 32 -36.15 -11.91 -24.97
C GLU A 32 -35.83 -10.73 -24.04
N TYR A 33 -35.55 -11.03 -22.77
CA TYR A 33 -34.93 -10.07 -21.88
C TYR A 33 -33.56 -9.82 -22.47
N LYS A 34 -33.44 -8.73 -23.24
CA LYS A 34 -32.16 -8.25 -23.72
C LYS A 34 -31.29 -8.05 -22.47
N GLN A 35 -30.34 -8.96 -22.26
CA GLN A 35 -29.38 -8.83 -21.16
C GLN A 35 -28.73 -7.47 -21.34
N LEU A 36 -28.93 -6.59 -20.37
CA LEU A 36 -28.32 -5.27 -20.37
C LEU A 36 -26.83 -5.47 -20.14
N ASP A 37 -26.05 -5.19 -21.18
CA ASP A 37 -24.60 -5.16 -21.08
C ASP A 37 -24.19 -4.01 -20.16
N TYR A 38 -23.20 -4.26 -19.30
CA TYR A 38 -22.63 -3.23 -18.46
C TYR A 38 -21.72 -2.35 -19.30
N SER A 39 -22.01 -1.04 -19.35
CA SER A 39 -21.03 -0.07 -19.83
C SER A 39 -19.95 0.17 -18.78
N ILE A 40 -18.77 0.61 -19.20
CA ILE A 40 -17.66 0.91 -18.29
C ILE A 40 -18.07 2.01 -17.29
N GLU A 41 -18.85 2.99 -17.74
CA GLU A 41 -19.37 4.07 -16.91
C GLU A 41 -20.41 3.58 -15.89
N ASP A 42 -21.24 2.61 -16.25
CA ASP A 42 -22.18 1.99 -15.30
C ASP A 42 -21.40 1.25 -14.19
N ILE A 43 -20.37 0.48 -14.53
CA ILE A 43 -19.52 -0.21 -13.55
C ILE A 43 -18.81 0.78 -12.64
N TYR A 44 -18.15 1.79 -13.24
CA TYR A 44 -17.40 2.78 -12.47
C TYR A 44 -18.32 3.58 -11.53
N SER A 45 -19.46 4.07 -12.01
CA SER A 45 -20.37 4.89 -11.19
C SER A 45 -21.00 4.15 -10.01
N HIS A 46 -21.24 2.83 -10.12
CA HIS A 46 -21.90 2.05 -9.07
C HIS A 46 -20.92 1.45 -8.07
N VAL A 47 -19.76 0.99 -8.54
CA VAL A 47 -18.81 0.23 -7.71
C VAL A 47 -17.36 0.71 -7.83
N GLY A 48 -16.90 1.08 -9.03
CA GLY A 48 -15.49 1.43 -9.26
C GLY A 48 -15.04 2.73 -8.59
N ILE A 49 -15.91 3.75 -8.54
CA ILE A 49 -15.62 5.06 -7.92
C ILE A 49 -15.43 4.96 -6.39
N TYR A 50 -15.86 3.85 -5.80
CA TYR A 50 -15.80 3.58 -4.37
C TYR A 50 -14.80 2.49 -4.00
N ASP A 51 -14.10 1.92 -4.97
CA ASP A 51 -13.13 0.83 -4.76
C ASP A 51 -13.75 -0.30 -3.92
N LYS A 52 -14.95 -0.72 -4.33
CA LYS A 52 -15.68 -1.81 -3.70
C LYS A 52 -15.11 -3.15 -4.13
N VAL A 53 -14.99 -4.05 -3.17
CA VAL A 53 -14.84 -5.48 -3.46
C VAL A 53 -16.15 -5.96 -4.07
N VAL A 54 -16.05 -6.61 -5.23
CA VAL A 54 -17.17 -7.10 -6.01
C VAL A 54 -17.02 -8.59 -6.32
N CYS A 55 -18.14 -9.28 -6.42
CA CYS A 55 -18.24 -10.57 -7.08
C CYS A 55 -18.81 -10.38 -8.49
N ILE A 56 -18.00 -10.68 -9.50
CA ILE A 56 -18.32 -10.49 -10.92
C ILE A 56 -18.68 -11.85 -11.50
N ASN A 57 -19.91 -12.02 -11.95
CA ASN A 57 -20.36 -13.26 -12.59
C ASN A 57 -20.31 -13.09 -14.11
N PHE A 58 -19.70 -14.04 -14.81
CA PHE A 58 -19.60 -14.02 -16.27
C PHE A 58 -20.80 -14.69 -16.93
N LYS A 59 -21.12 -14.25 -18.15
CA LYS A 59 -22.12 -14.90 -19.00
C LYS A 59 -21.63 -16.30 -19.34
N ARG A 60 -22.55 -17.28 -19.33
CA ARG A 60 -22.21 -18.66 -19.72
C ARG A 60 -21.61 -18.65 -21.12
N GLU A 61 -20.57 -19.48 -21.30
CA GLU A 61 -19.86 -19.68 -22.58
C GLU A 61 -19.04 -18.49 -23.09
N SER A 62 -18.97 -17.38 -22.35
CA SER A 62 -18.06 -16.26 -22.66
C SER A 62 -16.60 -16.68 -22.50
N ASP A 63 -15.68 -15.91 -23.08
CA ASP A 63 -14.26 -16.22 -23.00
C ASP A 63 -13.74 -16.02 -21.57
N ALA A 64 -14.20 -14.97 -20.88
CA ALA A 64 -13.97 -14.76 -19.45
C ALA A 64 -14.50 -15.92 -18.61
N TYR A 65 -15.69 -16.47 -18.93
CA TYR A 65 -16.24 -17.63 -18.23
C TYR A 65 -15.35 -18.87 -18.39
N LYS A 66 -14.88 -19.15 -19.61
CA LYS A 66 -14.02 -20.30 -19.89
C LYS A 66 -12.64 -20.15 -19.23
N LYS A 67 -12.12 -18.92 -19.16
CA LYS A 67 -10.78 -18.61 -18.69
C LYS A 67 -10.69 -18.49 -17.16
N TYR A 68 -11.63 -17.79 -16.54
CA TYR A 68 -11.61 -17.45 -15.12
C TYR A 68 -12.69 -18.17 -14.29
N GLY A 69 -13.53 -18.99 -14.93
CA GLY A 69 -14.64 -19.70 -14.28
C GLY A 69 -15.93 -18.88 -14.23
N SER A 70 -16.91 -19.34 -13.45
CA SER A 70 -18.25 -18.72 -13.43
C SER A 70 -18.29 -17.32 -12.81
N TYR A 71 -17.39 -17.05 -11.86
CA TYR A 71 -17.29 -15.76 -11.20
C TYR A 71 -15.88 -15.53 -10.66
N ILE A 72 -15.55 -14.27 -10.41
CA ILE A 72 -14.34 -13.85 -9.70
C ILE A 72 -14.69 -12.85 -8.60
N ILE A 73 -13.83 -12.73 -7.59
CA ILE A 73 -13.93 -11.72 -6.54
C ILE A 73 -12.73 -10.78 -6.68
N GLY A 74 -12.99 -9.47 -6.72
CA GLY A 74 -11.92 -8.50 -6.91
C GLY A 74 -12.36 -7.05 -6.80
N VAL A 75 -11.46 -6.15 -7.16
CA VAL A 75 -11.70 -4.70 -7.23
C VAL A 75 -11.34 -4.22 -8.62
N PHE A 76 -12.17 -3.35 -9.20
CA PHE A 76 -11.86 -2.76 -10.50
C PHE A 76 -10.67 -1.82 -10.41
N VAL A 77 -9.69 -2.01 -11.29
CA VAL A 77 -8.47 -1.22 -11.33
C VAL A 77 -8.59 -0.16 -12.40
N TYR A 78 -8.23 1.06 -12.03
CA TYR A 78 -8.19 2.21 -12.93
C TYR A 78 -6.87 2.94 -12.73
N THR A 79 -6.32 3.49 -13.80
CA THR A 79 -5.31 4.54 -13.75
C THR A 79 -5.97 5.87 -13.37
N GLN A 80 -5.16 6.83 -12.94
CA GLN A 80 -5.65 8.17 -12.63
C GLN A 80 -6.36 8.81 -13.84
N ARG A 81 -5.75 8.69 -15.02
CA ARG A 81 -6.26 9.22 -16.29
C ARG A 81 -7.60 8.60 -16.67
N GLU A 82 -7.76 7.29 -16.45
CA GLU A 82 -9.02 6.59 -16.72
C GLU A 82 -10.15 7.11 -15.81
N ARG A 83 -9.88 7.31 -14.51
CA ARG A 83 -10.88 7.89 -13.59
C ARG A 83 -11.33 9.27 -14.04
N GLU A 84 -10.38 10.17 -14.30
CA GLU A 84 -10.67 11.54 -14.76
C GLU A 84 -11.44 11.56 -16.09
N ALA A 85 -11.12 10.63 -17.01
CA ALA A 85 -11.85 10.47 -18.26
C ALA A 85 -13.27 9.94 -18.05
N LEU A 86 -13.45 8.95 -17.17
CA LEU A 86 -14.77 8.39 -16.83
C LEU A 86 -15.65 9.42 -16.13
N ASP A 87 -15.11 10.24 -15.24
CA ASP A 87 -15.85 11.33 -14.59
C ASP A 87 -16.41 12.32 -15.63
N LYS A 88 -15.62 12.65 -16.67
CA LYS A 88 -16.06 13.51 -17.79
C LYS A 88 -17.14 12.82 -18.63
N LYS A 89 -16.97 11.54 -18.97
CA LYS A 89 -17.96 10.77 -19.73
C LYS A 89 -19.30 10.63 -19.00
N ILE A 90 -19.27 10.39 -17.69
CA ILE A 90 -20.46 10.28 -16.85
C ILE A 90 -21.23 11.60 -16.83
N LYS A 91 -20.54 12.74 -16.65
CA LYS A 91 -21.16 14.07 -16.73
C LYS A 91 -21.86 14.30 -18.08
N ASN A 92 -21.25 13.82 -19.16
CA ASN A 92 -21.78 13.92 -20.52
C ASN A 92 -22.77 12.80 -20.88
N LYS A 93 -23.12 11.90 -19.95
CA LYS A 93 -24.01 10.74 -20.16
C LYS A 93 -23.57 9.84 -21.34
N GLN A 94 -22.28 9.74 -21.59
CA GLN A 94 -21.72 8.86 -22.61
C GLN A 94 -21.57 7.45 -22.05
N LYS A 95 -21.82 6.44 -22.91
CA LYS A 95 -21.60 5.03 -22.57
C LYS A 95 -20.59 4.43 -23.53
N SER A 96 -19.66 3.66 -22.98
CA SER A 96 -18.68 2.89 -23.73
C SER A 96 -18.55 1.47 -23.17
N PHE A 97 -18.20 0.54 -24.05
CA PHE A 97 -18.01 -0.88 -23.74
C PHE A 97 -16.59 -1.25 -24.12
N GLY A 98 -15.99 -2.17 -23.37
CA GLY A 98 -14.61 -2.57 -23.62
C GLY A 98 -14.00 -3.25 -22.42
N VAL A 99 -12.67 -3.25 -22.40
CA VAL A 99 -11.87 -3.93 -21.40
C VAL A 99 -11.93 -3.21 -20.05
N ILE A 100 -12.08 -3.98 -18.99
CA ILE A 100 -11.95 -3.52 -17.60
C ILE A 100 -10.97 -4.42 -16.85
N LYS A 101 -10.08 -3.80 -16.08
CA LYS A 101 -9.04 -4.50 -15.30
C LYS A 101 -9.56 -4.79 -13.90
N VAL A 102 -9.16 -5.94 -13.35
CA VAL A 102 -9.60 -6.38 -12.02
C VAL A 102 -8.40 -6.87 -11.21
N GLU A 103 -8.26 -6.36 -10.00
CA GLU A 103 -7.38 -6.90 -8.98
C GLU A 103 -8.13 -8.00 -8.24
N TYR A 104 -7.68 -9.24 -8.43
CA TYR A 104 -8.30 -10.42 -7.87
C TYR A 104 -7.94 -10.59 -6.38
N ILE A 105 -8.92 -11.00 -5.57
CA ILE A 105 -8.79 -11.14 -4.10
C ILE A 105 -9.01 -12.60 -3.65
N GLY A 106 -9.22 -13.52 -4.58
CA GLY A 106 -9.38 -14.95 -4.27
C GLY A 106 -8.06 -15.73 -4.29
N ASN A 107 -8.16 -17.03 -4.06
CA ASN A 107 -7.02 -17.97 -4.03
C ASN A 107 -7.16 -19.10 -5.06
N GLU A 108 -8.19 -19.05 -5.90
CA GLU A 108 -8.56 -20.11 -6.83
C GLU A 108 -7.85 -20.01 -8.19
N LEU A 109 -7.45 -18.81 -8.61
CA LEU A 109 -6.74 -18.58 -9.87
C LEU A 109 -5.22 -18.74 -9.73
N SER A 110 -4.57 -19.22 -10.79
CA SER A 110 -3.10 -19.22 -10.88
C SER A 110 -2.55 -17.80 -11.03
N GLN A 111 -1.30 -17.58 -10.60
CA GLN A 111 -0.67 -16.26 -10.68
C GLN A 111 -0.69 -15.67 -12.10
N GLN A 112 -0.45 -16.51 -13.11
CA GLN A 112 -0.52 -16.09 -14.51
C GLN A 112 -1.89 -15.52 -14.88
N LEU A 113 -2.98 -16.18 -14.47
CA LEU A 113 -4.35 -15.71 -14.75
C LEU A 113 -4.68 -14.43 -13.96
N VAL A 114 -4.15 -14.30 -12.74
CA VAL A 114 -4.27 -13.08 -11.92
C VAL A 114 -3.59 -11.90 -12.61
N ASP A 115 -2.38 -12.09 -13.13
CA ASP A 115 -1.63 -11.06 -13.84
C ASP A 115 -2.31 -10.67 -15.16
N GLU A 116 -2.82 -11.65 -15.92
CA GLU A 116 -3.61 -11.41 -17.14
C GLU A 116 -4.90 -10.62 -16.82
N LEU A 117 -5.62 -10.96 -15.75
CA LEU A 117 -6.82 -10.25 -15.33
C LEU A 117 -6.52 -8.80 -14.87
N ARG A 118 -5.36 -8.58 -14.24
CA ARG A 118 -4.92 -7.25 -13.80
C ARG A 118 -4.45 -6.37 -14.96
N ASN A 119 -3.75 -6.96 -15.93
CA ASN A 119 -3.08 -6.21 -17.00
C ASN A 119 -3.90 -6.13 -18.30
N GLU A 120 -4.51 -7.25 -18.70
CA GLU A 120 -5.31 -7.37 -19.92
C GLU A 120 -6.82 -7.22 -19.65
N GLY A 121 -7.29 -7.62 -18.47
CA GLY A 121 -8.69 -7.43 -18.06
C GLY A 121 -9.70 -8.38 -18.69
N VAL A 122 -10.98 -7.99 -18.60
CA VAL A 122 -12.15 -8.68 -19.17
C VAL A 122 -13.04 -7.71 -19.92
N ASN A 123 -13.76 -8.17 -20.93
CA ASN A 123 -14.70 -7.30 -21.64
C ASN A 123 -15.96 -7.06 -20.79
N SER A 124 -16.39 -5.80 -20.65
CA SER A 124 -17.55 -5.42 -19.85
C SER A 124 -18.86 -6.06 -20.34
N THR A 125 -18.93 -6.40 -21.63
CA THR A 125 -20.09 -7.07 -22.24
C THR A 125 -20.20 -8.55 -21.87
N GLU A 126 -19.16 -9.16 -21.31
CA GLU A 126 -19.17 -10.56 -20.85
C GLU A 126 -19.72 -10.71 -19.42
N ILE A 127 -19.96 -9.59 -18.73
CA ILE A 127 -20.45 -9.59 -17.36
C ILE A 127 -21.96 -9.79 -17.34
N SER A 128 -22.41 -10.75 -16.55
CA SER A 128 -23.82 -11.03 -16.33
C SER A 128 -24.39 -10.27 -15.12
N SER A 129 -23.62 -10.17 -14.03
CA SER A 129 -24.03 -9.49 -12.81
C SER A 129 -22.83 -9.15 -11.93
N ILE A 130 -22.97 -8.07 -11.15
CA ILE A 130 -21.98 -7.60 -10.18
C ILE A 130 -22.67 -7.51 -8.82
N TYR A 131 -22.14 -8.23 -7.83
CA TYR A 131 -22.59 -8.16 -6.44
C TYR A 131 -21.55 -7.45 -5.59
N CYS A 132 -21.99 -6.59 -4.68
CA CYS A 132 -21.11 -5.91 -3.73
C CYS A 132 -21.82 -5.71 -2.39
N THR A 133 -21.05 -5.43 -1.34
CA THR A 133 -21.65 -5.04 -0.07
C THR A 133 -22.37 -3.70 -0.20
N ARG A 134 -23.45 -3.54 0.58
CA ARG A 134 -24.25 -2.31 0.60
C ARG A 134 -23.57 -1.16 1.37
N ASP A 135 -22.31 -1.34 1.75
CA ASP A 135 -21.60 -0.39 2.58
C ASP A 135 -21.48 0.96 1.87
N LYS A 136 -21.74 2.01 2.65
CA LYS A 136 -21.57 3.40 2.21
C LYS A 136 -20.09 3.75 2.24
N LYS A 137 -19.35 3.27 1.24
CA LYS A 137 -18.00 3.80 0.97
C LYS A 137 -18.11 5.19 0.34
N THR A 138 -17.25 6.10 0.80
CA THR A 138 -17.07 7.40 0.17
C THR A 138 -16.05 7.30 -0.96
N ASN A 139 -16.22 8.08 -2.02
CA ASN A 139 -15.21 8.19 -3.07
C ASN A 139 -13.94 8.84 -2.48
N THR A 140 -12.90 8.04 -2.30
CA THR A 140 -11.60 8.49 -1.78
C THR A 140 -10.79 9.24 -2.85
N PHE A 141 -11.04 8.99 -4.14
CA PHE A 141 -10.34 9.62 -5.26
C PHE A 141 -10.58 11.12 -5.40
N HIS A 142 -11.75 11.64 -5.03
CA HIS A 142 -11.96 13.11 -5.01
C HIS A 142 -11.83 13.72 -3.62
N SER A 143 -11.59 12.91 -2.59
CA SER A 143 -11.43 13.42 -1.22
C SER A 143 -10.24 14.38 -1.15
N GLN A 144 -10.41 15.47 -0.41
CA GLN A 144 -9.34 16.40 0.00
C GLN A 144 -9.05 16.33 1.50
N VAL A 145 -9.72 15.41 2.20
CA VAL A 145 -9.58 15.25 3.64
C VAL A 145 -8.27 14.50 3.93
N THR A 146 -7.50 15.01 4.88
CA THR A 146 -6.34 14.29 5.42
C THR A 146 -6.81 13.04 6.16
N ARG A 147 -6.28 11.89 5.77
CA ARG A 147 -6.61 10.58 6.31
C ARG A 147 -5.66 10.20 7.45
N VAL A 148 -6.14 9.34 8.33
CA VAL A 148 -5.41 8.78 9.46
C VAL A 148 -5.57 7.25 9.38
N VAL A 149 -4.48 6.53 9.55
CA VAL A 149 -4.50 5.07 9.71
C VAL A 149 -4.91 4.79 11.15
N ASN A 150 -5.78 3.80 11.35
CA ASN A 150 -6.13 3.31 12.68
C ASN A 150 -5.29 2.05 12.98
N PRO A 151 -4.04 2.19 13.47
CA PRO A 151 -3.21 1.04 13.75
C PRO A 151 -3.75 0.25 14.94
N ILE A 152 -3.53 -1.07 14.91
CA ILE A 152 -3.63 -1.90 16.11
C ILE A 152 -2.34 -1.66 16.89
N ASN A 153 -2.44 -0.92 17.99
CA ASN A 153 -1.31 -0.69 18.88
C ASN A 153 -1.11 -1.90 19.79
N ILE A 154 -0.05 -2.66 19.51
CA ILE A 154 0.40 -3.77 20.37
C ILE A 154 1.42 -3.19 21.34
N GLN A 155 1.07 -3.09 22.62
CA GLN A 155 2.01 -2.67 23.65
C GLN A 155 2.98 -3.80 23.95
N MET A 156 4.27 -3.49 23.92
CA MET A 156 5.34 -4.39 24.34
C MET A 156 6.09 -3.74 25.49
N ASP A 157 6.27 -4.49 26.57
CA ASP A 157 7.09 -4.06 27.70
C ASP A 157 8.57 -4.16 27.32
N LYS A 158 9.36 -3.16 27.71
CA LYS A 158 10.81 -3.17 27.51
C LYS A 158 11.46 -4.02 28.58
N GLU A 159 12.33 -4.93 28.16
CA GLU A 159 13.10 -5.73 29.10
C GLU A 159 14.14 -4.87 29.85
N PRO A 160 14.35 -5.10 31.16
CA PRO A 160 15.32 -4.35 31.94
C PRO A 160 16.75 -4.56 31.41
N ASN A 161 17.60 -3.56 31.64
CA ASN A 161 19.03 -3.60 31.28
C ASN A 161 19.28 -3.94 29.79
N GLY A 162 18.39 -3.53 28.88
CA GLY A 162 18.55 -3.79 27.45
C GLY A 162 18.41 -5.27 27.09
N GLY A 163 17.61 -6.05 27.84
CA GLY A 163 17.23 -7.42 27.48
C GLY A 163 16.63 -7.52 26.07
N ASP A 164 16.04 -6.43 25.56
CA ASP A 164 15.50 -6.38 24.21
C ASP A 164 16.53 -6.72 23.12
N TYR A 165 17.81 -6.41 23.36
CA TYR A 165 18.87 -6.73 22.40
C TYR A 165 19.07 -8.24 22.21
N ASP A 166 18.67 -9.08 23.16
CA ASP A 166 18.80 -10.54 23.08
C ASP A 166 17.88 -11.09 21.98
N TRP A 167 16.60 -10.74 22.04
CA TRP A 167 15.62 -11.19 21.04
C TRP A 167 15.80 -10.48 19.70
N ILE A 168 16.19 -9.19 19.68
CA ILE A 168 16.52 -8.47 18.44
C ILE A 168 17.68 -9.15 17.70
N TYR A 169 18.71 -9.58 18.42
CA TYR A 169 19.83 -10.29 17.79
C TYR A 169 19.40 -11.64 17.22
N GLY A 170 18.61 -12.43 17.98
CA GLY A 170 18.04 -13.68 17.49
C GLY A 170 17.15 -13.48 16.25
N PHE A 171 16.32 -12.45 16.25
CA PHE A 171 15.47 -12.08 15.11
C PHE A 171 16.32 -11.71 13.88
N ASN A 172 17.36 -10.91 14.05
CA ASN A 172 18.25 -10.53 12.94
C ASN A 172 18.97 -11.75 12.33
N LYS A 173 19.43 -12.71 13.16
CA LYS A 173 19.98 -13.98 12.68
C LYS A 173 18.96 -14.76 11.86
N SER A 174 17.70 -14.79 12.31
CA SER A 174 16.60 -15.43 11.57
C SER A 174 16.40 -14.78 10.20
N LEU A 175 16.38 -13.46 10.11
CA LEU A 175 16.21 -12.74 8.84
C LEU A 175 17.35 -13.08 7.85
N ILE A 176 18.60 -13.06 8.30
CA ILE A 176 19.75 -13.45 7.46
C ILE A 176 19.62 -14.89 6.99
N SER A 177 19.23 -15.81 7.88
CA SER A 177 19.05 -17.23 7.51
C SER A 177 17.96 -17.45 6.46
N GLN A 178 16.99 -16.54 6.38
CA GLN A 178 15.92 -16.54 5.37
C GLN A 178 16.31 -15.79 4.09
N GLY A 179 17.54 -15.26 4.00
CA GLY A 179 18.01 -14.50 2.84
C GLY A 179 17.43 -13.08 2.76
N ILE A 180 16.87 -12.57 3.86
CA ILE A 180 16.31 -11.21 3.91
C ILE A 180 17.45 -10.21 4.13
N GLY A 181 17.51 -9.20 3.27
CA GLY A 181 18.54 -8.17 3.32
C GLY A 181 18.33 -7.14 4.43
N PHE A 182 19.41 -6.45 4.76
CA PHE A 182 19.42 -5.34 5.72
C PHE A 182 19.84 -4.04 5.07
N SER A 183 19.14 -2.97 5.42
CA SER A 183 19.55 -1.62 5.05
C SER A 183 20.93 -1.30 5.67
N PRO A 184 21.67 -0.29 5.17
CA PRO A 184 22.98 0.03 5.72
C PRO A 184 22.99 0.26 7.24
N GLU A 185 21.98 0.96 7.80
CA GLU A 185 21.91 1.16 9.24
C GLU A 185 21.54 -0.12 10.00
N GLU A 186 20.64 -0.96 9.46
CA GLU A 186 20.29 -2.26 10.04
C GLU A 186 21.49 -3.20 10.06
N TYR A 187 22.27 -3.27 8.97
CA TYR A 187 23.43 -4.15 8.89
C TYR A 187 24.53 -3.75 9.87
N ASP A 188 24.84 -2.44 9.94
CA ASP A 188 25.75 -1.90 10.96
C ASP A 188 25.29 -2.24 12.39
N PHE A 189 23.97 -2.28 12.63
CA PHE A 189 23.41 -2.63 13.94
C PHE A 189 23.50 -4.13 14.23
N TYR A 190 23.21 -4.97 13.25
CA TYR A 190 23.42 -6.41 13.34
C TYR A 190 24.88 -6.75 13.65
N LEU A 191 25.84 -6.14 12.95
CA LEU A 191 27.27 -6.36 13.21
C LEU A 191 27.70 -5.87 14.59
N ALA A 192 27.13 -4.75 15.08
CA ALA A 192 27.37 -4.27 16.44
C ALA A 192 26.86 -5.24 17.51
N LEU A 193 25.71 -5.89 17.28
CA LEU A 193 25.17 -6.96 18.14
C LEU A 193 26.03 -8.21 18.05
N LYS A 194 26.44 -8.62 16.85
CA LYS A 194 27.32 -9.78 16.64
C LYS A 194 28.67 -9.60 17.34
N LEU A 195 29.27 -8.41 17.26
CA LEU A 195 30.47 -8.02 18.03
C LEU A 195 30.27 -8.10 19.55
N PHE A 196 29.05 -7.92 20.03
CA PHE A 196 28.74 -7.98 21.46
C PHE A 196 28.51 -9.41 21.96
N TYR A 197 27.74 -10.23 21.23
CA TYR A 197 27.36 -11.58 21.67
C TYR A 197 28.30 -12.68 21.18
N GLU A 198 28.79 -12.60 19.94
CA GLU A 198 29.53 -13.65 19.26
C GLU A 198 30.75 -13.06 18.49
N PRO A 199 31.67 -12.33 19.16
CA PRO A 199 32.76 -11.61 18.48
C PRO A 199 33.66 -12.53 17.64
N ASP A 200 33.87 -13.76 18.09
CA ASP A 200 34.71 -14.76 17.39
C ASP A 200 34.02 -15.39 16.17
N SER A 201 32.73 -15.09 15.93
CA SER A 201 31.92 -15.65 14.84
C SER A 201 31.87 -14.77 13.58
N LEU A 202 32.58 -13.65 13.58
CA LEU A 202 32.66 -12.77 12.43
C LEU A 202 33.39 -13.46 11.27
N SER A 203 32.74 -13.50 10.12
CA SER A 203 33.35 -13.95 8.88
C SER A 203 34.44 -12.98 8.42
N LYS A 204 35.25 -13.41 7.45
CA LYS A 204 36.30 -12.57 6.87
C LYS A 204 35.72 -11.29 6.25
N GLU A 205 34.63 -11.41 5.50
CA GLU A 205 33.96 -10.28 4.84
C GLU A 205 33.36 -9.30 5.86
N GLU A 206 32.76 -9.80 6.94
CA GLU A 206 32.27 -8.94 8.02
C GLU A 206 33.41 -8.20 8.72
N ASN A 207 34.54 -8.88 8.97
CA ASN A 207 35.73 -8.24 9.54
C ASN A 207 36.29 -7.14 8.62
N GLU A 208 36.34 -7.39 7.32
CA GLU A 208 36.75 -6.39 6.32
C GLU A 208 35.75 -5.22 6.25
N TYR A 209 34.45 -5.47 6.43
CA TYR A 209 33.42 -4.43 6.41
C TYR A 209 33.44 -3.53 7.65
N ILE A 210 33.65 -4.10 8.84
CA ILE A 210 33.62 -3.33 10.08
C ILE A 210 34.87 -2.47 10.27
N LEU A 211 35.98 -2.78 9.59
CA LEU A 211 37.24 -2.06 9.70
C LEU A 211 37.41 -1.06 8.55
N ASN A 212 37.73 0.18 8.89
CA ASN A 212 38.20 1.21 7.97
C ASN A 212 39.64 1.56 8.35
N ASP A 213 40.61 1.19 7.50
CA ASP A 213 42.06 1.32 7.78
C ASP A 213 42.49 0.70 9.12
N GLY A 214 41.91 -0.46 9.47
CA GLY A 214 42.19 -1.16 10.74
C GLY A 214 41.50 -0.56 11.97
N ILE A 215 40.68 0.48 11.80
CA ILE A 215 39.89 1.11 12.87
C ILE A 215 38.42 0.73 12.70
N LEU A 216 37.73 0.43 13.80
CA LEU A 216 36.30 0.11 13.75
C LEU A 216 35.51 1.31 13.17
N LYS A 217 34.67 1.03 12.17
CA LYS A 217 33.76 1.99 11.55
C LYS A 217 32.90 2.66 12.62
N GLU A 218 32.92 3.99 12.68
CA GLU A 218 32.30 4.77 13.77
C GLU A 218 30.80 4.49 13.94
N SER A 219 30.07 4.20 12.86
CA SER A 219 28.63 3.88 12.93
C SER A 219 28.36 2.56 13.66
N ILE A 220 29.26 1.59 13.54
CA ILE A 220 29.21 0.30 14.24
C ILE A 220 29.73 0.47 15.67
N GLU A 221 30.83 1.19 15.85
CA GLU A 221 31.39 1.51 17.17
C GLU A 221 30.34 2.20 18.07
N TYR A 222 29.64 3.20 17.52
CA TYR A 222 28.56 3.91 18.22
C TYR A 222 27.47 2.95 18.70
N LYS A 223 26.99 2.05 17.83
CA LYS A 223 25.94 1.09 18.16
C LYS A 223 26.43 0.04 19.17
N HIS A 224 27.65 -0.43 19.03
CA HIS A 224 28.25 -1.39 19.94
C HIS A 224 28.42 -0.82 21.35
N LEU A 225 28.91 0.42 21.45
CA LEU A 225 29.01 1.12 22.74
C LEU A 225 27.63 1.44 23.32
N ARG A 226 26.64 1.78 22.48
CA ARG A 226 25.25 1.96 22.93
C ARG A 226 24.70 0.68 23.55
N ILE A 227 24.91 -0.48 22.92
CA ILE A 227 24.50 -1.78 23.46
C ILE A 227 25.17 -2.02 24.83
N LYS A 228 26.49 -1.82 24.92
CA LYS A 228 27.24 -1.93 26.18
C LYS A 228 26.68 -1.01 27.28
N TYR A 229 26.33 0.24 26.94
CA TYR A 229 25.74 1.19 27.88
C TYR A 229 24.42 0.68 28.46
N TYR A 230 23.48 0.26 27.60
CA TYR A 230 22.18 -0.25 28.05
C TYR A 230 22.28 -1.59 28.80
N LYS A 231 23.22 -2.46 28.40
CA LYS A 231 23.55 -3.72 29.10
C LYS A 231 24.37 -3.51 30.38
N LYS A 232 24.66 -2.26 30.77
CA LYS A 232 25.48 -1.90 31.95
C LYS A 232 26.87 -2.57 31.94
N ASN A 233 27.42 -2.77 30.74
CA ASN A 233 28.72 -3.40 30.49
C ASN A 233 29.66 -2.43 29.75
N ILE A 234 29.58 -1.14 30.08
CA ILE A 234 30.43 -0.09 29.51
C ILE A 234 31.40 0.41 30.57
N ASP A 235 32.67 0.55 30.20
CA ASP A 235 33.69 1.15 31.04
C ASP A 235 33.73 2.68 30.87
N LYS A 236 34.51 3.37 31.72
CA LYS A 236 34.59 4.84 31.69
C LYS A 236 35.08 5.37 30.33
N LYS A 237 36.12 4.76 29.77
CA LYS A 237 36.68 5.17 28.47
C LYS A 237 35.70 4.93 27.33
N GLY A 238 35.03 3.78 27.32
CA GLY A 238 33.97 3.47 26.36
C GLY A 238 32.80 4.42 26.45
N PHE A 239 32.41 4.84 27.66
CA PHE A 239 31.35 5.83 27.85
C PHE A 239 31.74 7.22 27.33
N GLU A 240 32.95 7.70 27.63
CA GLU A 240 33.47 8.96 27.08
C GLU A 240 33.52 8.94 25.54
N ARG A 241 33.92 7.80 24.96
CA ARG A 241 33.91 7.59 23.51
C ARG A 241 32.49 7.56 22.94
N TYR A 242 31.55 6.89 23.60
CA TYR A 242 30.14 6.84 23.22
C TYR A 242 29.54 8.24 23.14
N ILE A 243 29.73 9.07 24.17
CA ILE A 243 29.25 10.46 24.20
C ILE A 243 29.88 11.29 23.07
N THR A 244 31.17 11.08 22.78
CA THR A 244 31.85 11.76 21.67
C THR A 244 31.21 11.40 20.32
N LEU A 245 30.94 10.12 20.08
CA LEU A 245 30.27 9.65 18.87
C LEU A 245 28.82 10.13 18.77
N GLU A 246 28.11 10.19 19.89
CA GLU A 246 26.74 10.72 19.95
C GLU A 246 26.71 12.21 19.54
N HIS A 247 27.63 13.02 20.07
CA HIS A 247 27.78 14.42 19.64
C HIS A 247 28.15 14.54 18.17
N LYS A 248 29.05 13.70 17.66
CA LYS A 248 29.43 13.68 16.24
C LYS A 248 28.24 13.34 15.35
N ARG A 249 27.44 12.33 15.71
CA ARG A 249 26.19 11.96 15.02
C ARG A 249 25.22 13.13 15.01
N LYS A 250 24.91 13.73 16.16
CA LYS A 250 24.02 14.90 16.26
C LYS A 250 24.48 16.07 15.37
N LYS A 251 25.78 16.38 15.38
CA LYS A 251 26.36 17.42 14.52
C LYS A 251 26.21 17.09 13.02
N HIS A 252 26.40 15.84 12.63
CA HIS A 252 26.18 15.39 11.26
C HIS A 252 24.72 15.55 10.84
N LEU A 253 23.76 15.08 11.65
CA LEU A 253 22.32 15.20 11.39
C LEU A 253 21.91 16.67 11.23
N HIS A 254 22.40 17.55 12.12
CA HIS A 254 22.21 19.00 12.00
C HIS A 254 22.78 19.56 10.70
N GLY A 255 23.96 19.08 10.28
CA GLY A 255 24.60 19.48 9.03
C GLY A 255 23.76 19.13 7.80
N VAL A 256 23.25 17.89 7.74
CA VAL A 256 22.37 17.42 6.65
C VAL A 256 21.09 18.24 6.60
N PHE A 257 20.45 18.47 7.76
CA PHE A 257 19.23 19.27 7.82
C PHE A 257 19.47 20.72 7.35
N ASN A 258 20.51 21.37 7.86
CA ASN A 258 20.82 22.74 7.44
C ASN A 258 21.14 22.83 5.94
N HIS A 259 21.84 21.84 5.39
CA HIS A 259 22.10 21.76 3.96
C HIS A 259 20.79 21.70 3.15
N PHE A 260 19.87 20.83 3.55
CA PHE A 260 18.55 20.72 2.91
C PHE A 260 17.73 22.02 3.01
N LEU A 261 17.77 22.68 4.16
CA LEU A 261 17.12 23.97 4.37
C LEU A 261 17.65 25.06 3.44
N ILE A 262 18.97 25.13 3.28
CA ILE A 262 19.63 26.08 2.37
C ILE A 262 19.19 25.82 0.93
N GLN A 263 19.18 24.56 0.49
CA GLN A 263 18.66 24.19 -0.83
C GLN A 263 17.18 24.58 -1.03
N SER A 264 16.41 24.61 0.06
CA SER A 264 15.00 25.00 0.09
C SER A 264 14.76 26.48 0.44
N GLY A 265 15.75 27.35 0.21
CA GLY A 265 15.62 28.80 0.39
C GLY A 265 15.44 29.26 1.84
N SER A 266 15.85 28.43 2.81
CA SER A 266 15.75 28.70 4.24
C SER A 266 17.09 28.55 4.95
N SER A 267 17.07 28.71 6.28
CA SER A 267 18.17 28.35 7.16
C SER A 267 17.64 28.04 8.55
N ILE A 268 18.42 27.31 9.35
CA ILE A 268 18.06 27.06 10.76
C ILE A 268 17.74 28.37 11.50
N LYS A 269 18.59 29.39 11.33
CA LYS A 269 18.40 30.70 11.98
C LYS A 269 17.08 31.34 11.59
N LYS A 270 16.72 31.29 10.30
CA LYS A 270 15.47 31.85 9.79
C LYS A 270 14.28 31.15 10.42
N ILE A 271 14.28 29.83 10.47
CA ILE A 271 13.16 29.03 10.96
C ILE A 271 12.97 29.21 12.46
N LEU A 272 14.07 29.25 13.23
CA LEU A 272 14.02 29.55 14.67
C LEU A 272 13.43 30.94 14.94
N SER A 273 13.66 31.92 14.05
CA SER A 273 13.07 33.25 14.20
C SER A 273 11.61 33.36 13.74
N THR A 274 11.17 32.54 12.77
CA THR A 274 9.84 32.64 12.18
C THR A 274 8.82 31.71 12.84
N ASN A 275 9.25 30.49 13.21
CA ASN A 275 8.38 29.47 13.81
C ASN A 275 9.19 28.54 14.73
N PRO A 276 9.54 29.00 15.95
CA PRO A 276 10.41 28.26 16.87
C PRO A 276 9.83 26.92 17.31
N ASP A 277 8.50 26.82 17.51
CA ASP A 277 7.84 25.60 17.95
C ASP A 277 7.90 24.51 16.88
N GLN A 278 7.58 24.85 15.62
CA GLN A 278 7.71 23.93 14.49
C GLN A 278 9.18 23.53 14.29
N ALA A 279 10.12 24.47 14.47
CA ALA A 279 11.54 24.18 14.41
C ALA A 279 11.92 23.10 15.43
N ALA A 280 11.52 23.27 16.70
CA ALA A 280 11.84 22.35 17.78
C ALA A 280 11.31 20.93 17.49
N VAL A 281 10.06 20.80 17.02
CA VAL A 281 9.48 19.50 16.65
C VAL A 281 10.26 18.84 15.50
N ILE A 282 10.60 19.59 14.46
CA ILE A 282 11.37 19.05 13.33
C ILE A 282 12.78 18.64 13.77
N PHE A 283 13.43 19.44 14.61
CA PHE A 283 14.75 19.12 15.16
C PHE A 283 14.72 17.83 15.98
N ASP A 284 13.74 17.68 16.86
CA ASP A 284 13.61 16.47 17.69
C ASP A 284 13.47 15.22 16.81
N LYS A 285 12.61 15.28 15.78
CA LYS A 285 12.45 14.19 14.81
C LYS A 285 13.74 13.85 14.07
N ILE A 286 14.51 14.85 13.67
CA ILE A 286 15.77 14.64 12.94
C ILE A 286 16.85 14.03 13.83
N VAL A 287 16.96 14.48 15.07
CA VAL A 287 17.93 13.95 16.04
C VAL A 287 17.62 12.50 16.40
N GLN A 288 16.33 12.16 16.48
CA GLN A 288 15.86 10.81 16.77
C GLN A 288 15.77 9.91 15.52
N PHE A 289 15.95 10.46 14.32
CA PHE A 289 15.81 9.73 13.07
C PHE A 289 16.72 8.50 13.01
N GLN A 290 16.13 7.39 12.59
CA GLN A 290 16.79 6.16 12.22
C GLN A 290 16.26 5.77 10.84
N GLU A 291 17.13 5.18 10.02
CA GLU A 291 16.78 4.65 8.71
C GLU A 291 15.56 3.76 8.83
N THR A 292 14.54 4.04 8.02
CA THR A 292 13.27 3.32 8.08
C THR A 292 13.18 2.36 6.91
N ARG A 293 13.18 1.07 7.21
CA ARG A 293 12.84 0.01 6.25
C ARG A 293 11.33 0.00 5.98
N LEU A 294 10.96 -0.24 4.72
CA LEU A 294 9.60 -0.11 4.20
C LEU A 294 9.03 -1.42 3.64
N ASN A 295 9.87 -2.38 3.24
CA ASN A 295 9.44 -3.73 2.88
C ASN A 295 9.66 -4.72 4.03
N SER A 296 8.83 -5.76 4.09
CA SER A 296 8.87 -6.79 5.14
C SER A 296 9.88 -7.92 4.85
N ASP A 297 10.09 -8.25 3.58
CA ASP A 297 10.95 -9.35 3.12
C ASP A 297 11.70 -8.99 1.82
N GLY A 298 12.49 -9.94 1.31
CA GLY A 298 13.29 -9.77 0.10
C GLY A 298 14.77 -9.53 0.36
N LYS A 299 15.59 -9.85 -0.64
CA LYS A 299 17.06 -9.74 -0.56
C LYS A 299 17.54 -8.29 -0.56
N ILE A 300 16.82 -7.40 -1.24
CA ILE A 300 17.13 -5.97 -1.30
C ILE A 300 16.17 -5.23 -0.37
N PRO A 301 16.68 -4.62 0.72
CA PRO A 301 15.86 -3.84 1.63
C PRO A 301 15.42 -2.54 0.94
N ILE A 302 14.15 -2.17 1.07
CA ILE A 302 13.65 -0.88 0.58
C ILE A 302 13.55 0.06 1.77
N TYR A 303 14.23 1.21 1.71
CA TYR A 303 14.38 2.06 2.89
C TYR A 303 14.47 3.55 2.59
N LEU A 304 14.29 4.35 3.65
CA LEU A 304 14.52 5.79 3.67
C LEU A 304 15.69 6.13 4.58
N ASN A 305 16.73 6.72 4.02
CA ASN A 305 17.77 7.41 4.80
C ASN A 305 17.34 8.85 5.13
N LEU A 306 18.16 9.57 5.90
CA LEU A 306 17.81 10.93 6.35
C LEU A 306 17.60 11.92 5.20
N ASP A 307 18.48 11.91 4.20
CA ASP A 307 18.39 12.82 3.05
C ASP A 307 17.05 12.64 2.33
N ARG A 308 16.67 11.39 2.09
CA ARG A 308 15.44 11.03 1.39
C ARG A 308 14.20 11.23 2.24
N TYR A 309 14.30 10.97 3.54
CA TYR A 309 13.26 11.35 4.51
C TYR A 309 12.99 12.85 4.44
N LEU A 310 14.01 13.71 4.54
CA LEU A 310 13.84 15.16 4.44
C LEU A 310 13.28 15.57 3.08
N HIS A 311 13.76 14.97 1.99
CA HIS A 311 13.27 15.23 0.65
C HIS A 311 11.77 14.94 0.51
N VAL A 312 11.30 13.80 1.00
CA VAL A 312 9.88 13.41 0.94
C VAL A 312 9.06 14.26 1.90
N TYR A 313 9.44 14.28 3.18
CA TYR A 313 8.63 14.87 4.24
C TYR A 313 8.52 16.39 4.10
N MET A 314 9.63 17.10 3.96
CA MET A 314 9.58 18.57 3.90
C MET A 314 8.96 19.13 2.62
N ARG A 315 8.93 18.34 1.53
CA ARG A 315 8.42 18.76 0.23
C ARG A 315 6.96 18.38 0.01
N HIS A 316 6.53 17.25 0.55
CA HIS A 316 5.23 16.65 0.25
C HIS A 316 4.32 16.52 1.49
N VAL A 317 4.79 16.83 2.69
CA VAL A 317 4.01 16.67 3.93
C VAL A 317 3.71 18.04 4.52
N LYS A 318 2.43 18.35 4.66
CA LYS A 318 1.96 19.71 4.95
C LYS A 318 2.50 20.23 6.27
N GLU A 319 2.55 19.38 7.29
CA GLU A 319 3.01 19.64 8.65
C GLU A 319 4.51 19.95 8.72
N MET A 320 5.28 19.42 7.77
CA MET A 320 6.75 19.55 7.69
C MET A 320 7.19 20.66 6.74
N LYS A 321 6.25 21.37 6.10
CA LYS A 321 6.56 22.50 5.21
C LYS A 321 6.89 23.73 6.03
N ILE A 322 8.11 24.23 5.83
CA ILE A 322 8.62 25.37 6.58
C ILE A 322 8.52 26.68 5.79
N ASN A 323 8.50 26.59 4.46
CA ASN A 323 8.42 27.76 3.57
C ASN A 323 7.26 27.62 2.58
N ASP A 324 6.72 28.76 2.14
CA ASP A 324 5.72 28.84 1.08
C ASP A 324 6.22 28.31 -0.29
N GLN A 325 7.54 28.12 -0.45
CA GLN A 325 8.15 27.55 -1.66
C GLN A 325 7.55 26.18 -2.04
N PHE A 326 7.03 25.44 -1.07
CA PHE A 326 6.37 24.15 -1.31
C PHE A 326 4.87 24.17 -1.05
N LYS A 327 4.26 25.32 -0.78
CA LYS A 327 2.83 25.43 -0.42
C LYS A 327 1.89 24.76 -1.43
N ASN A 328 2.22 24.89 -2.71
CA ASN A 328 1.42 24.39 -3.84
C ASN A 328 1.87 23.01 -4.36
N LYS A 329 2.89 22.38 -3.75
CA LYS A 329 3.29 21.02 -4.15
C LYS A 329 2.30 19.98 -3.66
N ASP A 330 2.21 18.87 -4.41
CA ASP A 330 1.37 17.72 -4.10
C ASP A 330 1.59 17.23 -2.68
N ASN A 331 0.62 17.56 -1.84
CA ASN A 331 0.60 17.18 -0.45
C ASN A 331 0.05 15.76 -0.33
N PHE A 332 0.70 14.94 0.48
CA PHE A 332 0.07 13.74 1.02
C PHE A 332 -1.26 14.11 1.67
N GLN A 333 -2.29 13.28 1.44
CA GLN A 333 -3.56 13.34 2.15
C GLN A 333 -3.54 12.38 3.35
N TRP A 334 -2.40 12.29 4.03
CA TRP A 334 -2.20 11.47 5.22
C TRP A 334 -1.53 12.33 6.28
N VAL A 335 -1.90 12.12 7.54
CA VAL A 335 -1.16 12.72 8.65
C VAL A 335 0.27 12.20 8.65
N GLU A 336 1.19 13.05 9.05
CA GLU A 336 2.63 12.81 8.93
C GLU A 336 3.09 11.50 9.60
N ASP A 337 2.59 11.20 10.79
CA ASP A 337 2.89 9.95 11.53
C ASP A 337 2.51 8.66 10.78
N ASN A 338 1.65 8.72 9.76
CA ASN A 338 1.21 7.56 8.99
C ASN A 338 1.91 7.41 7.64
N ILE A 339 2.76 8.35 7.24
CA ILE A 339 3.32 8.36 5.88
C ILE A 339 4.27 7.20 5.66
N SER A 340 5.12 6.86 6.64
CA SER A 340 5.99 5.68 6.59
C SER A 340 5.18 4.39 6.43
N PHE A 341 4.06 4.26 7.14
CA PHE A 341 3.16 3.12 7.00
C PHE A 341 2.52 3.05 5.60
N VAL A 342 2.06 4.17 5.06
CA VAL A 342 1.47 4.25 3.71
C VAL A 342 2.51 3.87 2.65
N MET A 343 3.72 4.43 2.76
CA MET A 343 4.84 4.08 1.89
C MET A 343 5.16 2.59 1.97
N GLY A 344 5.29 2.04 3.19
CA GLY A 344 5.54 0.61 3.38
C GLY A 344 4.42 -0.28 2.85
N SER A 345 3.16 0.12 3.01
CA SER A 345 2.01 -0.61 2.47
C SER A 345 2.04 -0.67 0.94
N ILE A 346 2.39 0.46 0.30
CA ILE A 346 2.53 0.52 -1.16
C ILE A 346 3.72 -0.33 -1.63
N ILE A 347 4.87 -0.22 -0.96
CA ILE A 347 6.07 -1.00 -1.27
C ILE A 347 5.81 -2.50 -1.15
N ASN A 348 5.20 -2.97 -0.06
CA ASN A 348 4.94 -4.39 0.16
C ASN A 348 4.02 -4.99 -0.92
N ARG A 349 3.07 -4.21 -1.46
CA ARG A 349 2.19 -4.67 -2.56
C ARG A 349 2.92 -4.94 -3.87
N ILE A 350 4.10 -4.36 -4.07
CA ILE A 350 4.92 -4.52 -5.28
C ILE A 350 6.31 -5.06 -4.94
N ASN A 351 6.51 -5.67 -3.77
CA ASN A 351 7.84 -6.10 -3.33
C ASN A 351 8.42 -7.13 -4.28
N ASP A 352 7.64 -8.14 -4.68
CA ASP A 352 8.09 -9.18 -5.62
C ASP A 352 8.53 -8.59 -6.96
N GLU A 353 7.78 -7.60 -7.47
CA GLU A 353 8.14 -6.88 -8.70
C GLU A 353 9.46 -6.12 -8.54
N ILE A 354 9.67 -5.45 -7.40
CA ILE A 354 10.90 -4.73 -7.08
C ILE A 354 12.08 -5.71 -6.98
N GLN A 355 11.93 -6.81 -6.25
CA GLN A 355 12.99 -7.81 -6.08
C GLN A 355 13.36 -8.43 -7.43
N ALA A 356 12.38 -8.86 -8.22
CA ALA A 356 12.60 -9.44 -9.54
C ALA A 356 13.28 -8.44 -10.51
N HIS A 357 12.91 -7.15 -10.42
CA HIS A 357 13.55 -6.11 -11.22
C HIS A 357 15.04 -6.01 -10.93
N PHE A 358 15.45 -5.95 -9.66
CA PHE A 358 16.85 -5.82 -9.29
C PHE A 358 17.65 -7.11 -9.44
N GLU A 359 17.01 -8.27 -9.36
CA GLU A 359 17.65 -9.54 -9.75
C GLU A 359 18.03 -9.54 -11.23
N THR A 360 17.14 -9.03 -12.08
CA THR A 360 17.35 -8.98 -13.54
C THR A 360 18.19 -7.79 -13.99
N ASN A 361 18.07 -6.65 -13.29
CA ASN A 361 18.67 -5.36 -13.66
C ASN A 361 19.35 -4.70 -12.43
N PRO A 362 20.42 -5.29 -11.89
CA PRO A 362 20.98 -4.93 -10.57
C PRO A 362 21.56 -3.52 -10.48
N ASN A 363 21.80 -2.83 -11.60
CA ASN A 363 22.40 -1.50 -11.64
C ASN A 363 21.43 -0.42 -12.10
N THR A 364 20.16 -0.75 -12.33
CA THR A 364 19.16 0.20 -12.81
C THR A 364 18.17 0.57 -11.72
N ARG A 365 17.67 1.79 -11.80
CA ARG A 365 16.67 2.32 -10.87
C ARG A 365 15.29 1.73 -11.18
N PHE A 366 14.61 1.18 -10.16
CA PHE A 366 13.20 0.81 -10.28
C PHE A 366 12.32 2.06 -10.24
N SER A 367 11.32 2.15 -11.12
CA SER A 367 10.47 3.35 -11.25
C SER A 367 9.03 3.00 -11.57
N LYS A 368 8.09 3.63 -10.86
CA LYS A 368 6.66 3.62 -11.17
C LYS A 368 6.14 5.05 -11.22
N TYR A 369 5.71 5.50 -12.39
CA TYR A 369 5.29 6.87 -12.66
C TYR A 369 4.33 6.94 -13.84
N GLY A 370 3.60 8.06 -13.96
CA GLY A 370 2.67 8.28 -15.07
C GLY A 370 1.52 7.27 -15.06
N GLU A 371 1.35 6.51 -16.14
CA GLU A 371 0.30 5.50 -16.25
C GLU A 371 0.54 4.28 -15.33
N GLU A 372 1.78 4.07 -14.87
CA GLU A 372 2.15 3.02 -13.92
C GLU A 372 2.20 3.49 -12.46
N SER A 373 1.73 4.71 -12.17
CA SER A 373 1.70 5.19 -10.78
C SER A 373 0.88 4.28 -9.87
N LEU A 374 1.36 4.13 -8.64
CA LEU A 374 0.83 3.15 -7.69
C LEU A 374 -0.40 3.72 -6.98
N TYR A 375 -1.53 3.00 -7.08
CA TYR A 375 -2.76 3.38 -6.42
C TYR A 375 -2.77 2.97 -4.94
N PHE A 376 -3.22 3.88 -4.06
CA PHE A 376 -3.52 3.59 -2.67
C PHE A 376 -4.60 4.53 -2.14
N GLU A 377 -5.74 3.98 -1.72
CA GLU A 377 -6.82 4.68 -1.02
C GLU A 377 -7.25 6.01 -1.68
N GLY A 378 -7.43 5.99 -3.01
CA GLY A 378 -7.88 7.15 -3.79
C GLY A 378 -6.76 8.06 -4.29
N ASP A 379 -5.50 7.77 -3.99
CA ASP A 379 -4.36 8.54 -4.48
C ASP A 379 -3.43 7.68 -5.34
N TYR A 380 -2.70 8.34 -6.24
CA TYR A 380 -1.71 7.72 -7.10
C TYR A 380 -0.34 8.28 -6.75
N TYR A 381 0.65 7.39 -6.66
CA TYR A 381 1.97 7.71 -6.19
C TYR A 381 3.02 7.42 -7.25
N THR A 382 3.95 8.36 -7.40
CA THR A 382 5.17 8.18 -8.17
C THR A 382 6.29 7.77 -7.22
N ILE A 383 7.00 6.71 -7.59
CA ILE A 383 8.13 6.20 -6.82
C ILE A 383 9.35 5.91 -7.72
N HIS A 384 10.52 6.25 -7.19
CA HIS A 384 11.81 5.87 -7.73
C HIS A 384 12.67 5.25 -6.61
N ILE A 385 13.25 4.08 -6.88
CA ILE A 385 14.10 3.32 -5.96
C ILE A 385 15.44 3.06 -6.62
N GLU A 386 16.52 3.53 -5.97
CA GLU A 386 17.88 3.32 -6.45
C GLU A 386 18.29 1.83 -6.35
N PRO A 387 19.31 1.38 -7.11
CA PRO A 387 19.76 -0.01 -7.10
C PRO A 387 20.10 -0.59 -5.72
N ASN A 388 20.47 0.26 -4.77
CA ASN A 388 20.76 -0.16 -3.40
C ASN A 388 19.51 -0.27 -2.50
N GLY A 389 18.31 -0.05 -3.05
CA GLY A 389 17.04 -0.09 -2.33
C GLY A 389 16.63 1.22 -1.63
N CYS A 390 17.46 2.27 -1.71
CA CYS A 390 17.11 3.57 -1.15
C CYS A 390 16.06 4.27 -2.02
N ILE A 391 14.96 4.72 -1.42
CA ILE A 391 13.94 5.50 -2.13
C ILE A 391 14.52 6.86 -2.51
N SER A 392 14.62 7.17 -3.81
CA SER A 392 15.05 8.49 -4.27
C SER A 392 13.92 9.49 -4.36
N THR A 393 12.71 9.05 -4.71
CA THR A 393 11.54 9.93 -4.82
C THR A 393 10.29 9.15 -4.42
N PHE A 394 9.43 9.80 -3.65
CA PHE A 394 8.08 9.31 -3.36
C PHE A 394 7.15 10.52 -3.21
N HIS A 395 6.16 10.64 -4.07
CA HIS A 395 5.16 11.69 -3.96
C HIS A 395 3.82 11.28 -4.55
N LYS A 396 2.77 11.91 -4.06
CA LYS A 396 1.44 11.83 -4.65
C LYS A 396 1.40 12.64 -5.95
N ASN A 397 0.69 12.14 -6.95
CA ASN A 397 0.42 12.85 -8.20
C ASN A 397 -0.71 13.87 -8.02
N SER A 398 -0.58 15.03 -8.67
CA SER A 398 -1.69 16.00 -8.79
C SER A 398 -2.82 15.40 -9.62
N LYS A 399 -4.06 15.69 -9.24
CA LYS A 399 -5.27 15.43 -10.04
C LYS A 399 -5.49 16.61 -10.98
N VAL A 400 -5.86 16.34 -12.24
CA VAL A 400 -6.07 17.38 -13.26
C VAL A 400 -7.46 17.97 -13.22
#